data_AF-A0A392S3Y4-F1
#
_entry.id   AF-A0A392S3Y4-F1
#
_cell.length_a   1.000
_cell.length_b   1.000
_cell.length_c   1.000
_cell.angle_alpha   90.00
_cell.angle_beta   90.00
_cell.angle_gamma   90.00
#
_symmetry.space_group_name_H-M   'P 1'
#
loop_
_entity.id
_entity.type
_entity.pdbx_description
1 polymer ?
#
loop_
_entity_poly.entity_id
_entity_poly.type
_entity_poly.pdbx_seq_one_letter_code
_entity_poly.pdbx_strand_id
1 'polypeptide(L)'
;RTLRKRLKAARLAKAIMGDQPRRTMGDYCKRIDVDQISLGFVPANLVNFDIKGNVLAGLRENQFDGRANKDPWDHLTHFSETCQIQKVSEHVTEDQKRLRLFV
;
A
#
# COMPACT_ATOMS: atom_id res chain seq x y z
N ARG A 1 43.84 5.27 -30.54
CA ARG A 1 44.10 4.73 -29.17
C ARG A 1 43.09 5.18 -28.10
N THR A 2 42.22 6.16 -28.40
CA THR A 2 41.31 6.86 -27.46
C THR A 2 39.91 6.25 -27.34
N LEU A 3 39.32 5.74 -28.44
CA LEU A 3 37.96 5.17 -28.43
C LEU A 3 37.82 3.93 -27.51
N ARG A 4 38.79 3.01 -27.55
CA ARG A 4 38.80 1.81 -26.69
C ARG A 4 38.89 2.14 -25.21
N LYS A 5 39.61 3.21 -24.84
CA LYS A 5 39.69 3.70 -23.45
C LYS A 5 38.34 4.27 -23.00
N ARG A 6 37.67 5.05 -23.86
CA ARG A 6 36.32 5.59 -23.58
C ARG A 6 35.27 4.49 -23.44
N LEU A 7 35.33 3.46 -24.28
CA LEU A 7 34.43 2.30 -24.18
C LEU A 7 34.64 1.49 -22.89
N LYS A 8 35.91 1.28 -22.48
CA LYS A 8 36.22 0.66 -21.19
C LYS A 8 35.72 1.50 -20.01
N ALA A 9 35.92 2.82 -20.05
CA ALA A 9 35.44 3.72 -19.00
C ALA A 9 33.91 3.73 -18.91
N ALA A 10 33.19 3.71 -20.04
CA ALA A 10 31.74 3.64 -20.06
C ALA A 10 31.20 2.29 -19.53
N ARG A 11 31.88 1.18 -19.81
CA ARG A 11 31.53 -0.14 -19.26
C ARG A 11 31.78 -0.22 -17.75
N LEU A 12 32.88 0.35 -17.27
CA LEU A 12 33.18 0.46 -15.85
C LEU A 12 32.17 1.37 -15.14
N ALA A 13 31.86 2.54 -15.71
CA ALA A 13 30.82 3.43 -15.18
C ALA A 13 29.45 2.76 -15.17
N LYS A 14 29.11 1.97 -16.19
CA LYS A 14 27.86 1.18 -16.24
C LYS A 14 27.83 0.05 -15.20
N ALA A 15 28.97 -0.57 -14.89
CA ALA A 15 29.08 -1.58 -13.83
C ALA A 15 29.06 -0.95 -12.42
N ILE A 16 29.54 0.28 -12.27
CA ILE A 16 29.51 1.04 -11.02
C ILE A 16 28.12 1.65 -10.77
N MET A 17 27.42 2.07 -11.83
CA MET A 17 26.08 2.69 -11.74
C MET A 17 24.91 1.73 -12.01
N GLY A 18 25.18 0.48 -12.36
CA GLY A 18 24.17 -0.49 -12.76
C GLY A 18 24.48 -1.84 -12.18
N ASP A 19 23.98 -2.08 -10.98
CA ASP A 19 23.02 -3.15 -10.67
C ASP A 19 22.86 -3.21 -9.14
N GLN A 20 22.23 -2.20 -8.53
CA GLN A 20 21.61 -2.49 -7.24
C GLN A 20 20.42 -3.40 -7.56
N PRO A 21 20.42 -4.66 -7.10
CA PRO A 21 19.32 -5.57 -7.34
C PRO A 21 18.04 -4.88 -6.90
N ARG A 22 17.02 -4.87 -7.76
CA ARG A 22 15.69 -4.38 -7.36
C ARG A 22 15.29 -5.17 -6.13
N ARG A 23 15.18 -4.48 -4.99
CA ARG A 23 14.70 -5.09 -3.76
C ARG A 23 13.27 -5.56 -4.01
N THR A 24 13.08 -6.87 -4.01
CA THR A 24 11.79 -7.52 -3.97
C THR A 24 11.21 -7.41 -2.57
N MET A 25 9.89 -7.58 -2.41
CA MET A 25 9.27 -7.56 -1.07
C MET A 25 9.91 -8.59 -0.11
N GLY A 26 10.40 -9.71 -0.66
CA GLY A 26 11.11 -10.73 0.11
C GLY A 26 12.45 -10.28 0.69
N ASP A 27 13.12 -9.28 0.09
CA ASP A 27 14.45 -8.83 0.52
C ASP A 27 14.42 -7.99 1.81
N TYR A 28 13.24 -7.50 2.20
CA TYR A 28 13.03 -6.78 3.47
C TYR A 28 12.73 -7.73 4.63
N CYS A 29 12.39 -9.00 4.33
CA CYS A 29 12.00 -9.97 5.33
C CYS A 29 13.25 -10.47 6.09
N LYS A 30 13.48 -9.92 7.28
CA LYS A 30 14.50 -10.45 8.20
C LYS A 30 13.97 -11.75 8.81
N ARG A 31 14.57 -12.89 8.46
CA ARG A 31 14.26 -14.23 8.99
C ARG A 31 14.69 -14.42 10.46
N ILE A 32 14.51 -13.40 11.30
CA ILE A 32 15.00 -13.41 12.69
C ILE A 32 14.05 -14.19 13.61
N ASP A 33 12.83 -14.45 13.16
CA ASP A 33 11.87 -15.22 13.94
C ASP A 33 10.88 -15.94 13.00
N VAL A 34 11.04 -17.25 12.86
CA VAL A 34 10.20 -18.11 12.01
C VAL A 34 8.76 -18.12 12.54
N ASP A 35 8.58 -17.86 13.84
CA ASP A 35 7.28 -17.83 14.51
C ASP A 35 6.54 -16.49 14.24
N GLN A 36 7.26 -15.37 14.14
CA GLN A 36 6.65 -14.07 13.77
C GLN A 36 6.21 -13.98 12.31
N ILE A 37 6.90 -14.67 11.39
CA ILE A 37 6.55 -14.64 9.95
C ILE A 37 5.24 -15.40 9.69
N SER A 38 4.91 -16.36 10.54
CA SER A 38 3.77 -17.26 10.35
C SER A 38 2.44 -16.68 10.81
N LEU A 39 2.41 -15.51 11.46
CA LEU A 39 1.17 -14.91 11.92
C LEU A 39 0.33 -14.35 10.77
N GLY A 40 0.94 -14.07 9.62
CA GLY A 40 0.26 -13.43 8.49
C GLY A 40 -0.39 -12.09 8.88
N PHE A 41 -1.20 -11.54 7.98
CA PHE A 41 -2.09 -10.43 8.35
C PHE A 41 -3.36 -11.05 8.94
N VAL A 42 -3.46 -11.08 10.27
CA VAL A 42 -4.73 -11.35 10.95
C VAL A 42 -5.44 -10.00 11.06
N PRO A 43 -6.51 -9.74 10.29
CA PRO A 43 -7.28 -8.53 10.49
C PRO A 43 -7.91 -8.62 11.88
N ALA A 44 -7.51 -7.77 12.81
CA ALA A 44 -8.10 -7.66 14.14
C ALA A 44 -9.54 -7.08 14.12
N ASN A 45 -10.20 -7.07 12.96
CA ASN A 45 -11.51 -6.43 12.77
C ASN A 45 -12.63 -7.38 13.17
N LEU A 46 -12.73 -7.61 14.47
CA LEU A 46 -13.88 -8.21 15.16
C LEU A 46 -15.15 -7.35 15.07
N VAL A 47 -15.11 -6.21 14.37
CA VAL A 47 -16.20 -5.26 14.38
C VAL A 47 -17.23 -5.61 13.31
N ASN A 48 -18.40 -6.05 13.78
CA ASN A 48 -19.52 -6.43 12.96
C ASN A 48 -20.60 -5.34 13.04
N PHE A 49 -20.61 -4.45 12.05
CA PHE A 49 -21.68 -3.48 11.86
C PHE A 49 -22.15 -3.48 10.41
N ASP A 50 -23.43 -3.19 10.20
CA ASP A 50 -23.99 -3.06 8.87
C ASP A 50 -23.50 -1.78 8.19
N ILE A 51 -22.99 -1.94 6.96
CA ILE A 51 -22.56 -0.81 6.14
C ILE A 51 -23.81 -0.21 5.49
N LYS A 52 -24.03 1.09 5.69
CA LYS A 52 -25.18 1.78 5.08
C LYS A 52 -25.04 1.82 3.56
N GLY A 53 -26.17 1.74 2.85
CA GLY A 53 -26.17 1.72 1.38
C GLY A 53 -25.54 2.96 0.72
N ASN A 54 -25.69 4.14 1.33
CA ASN A 54 -25.05 5.36 0.85
C ASN A 54 -23.52 5.36 1.05
N VAL A 55 -23.03 4.75 2.14
CA VAL A 55 -21.60 4.53 2.36
C VAL A 55 -21.07 3.53 1.34
N LEU A 56 -21.78 2.44 1.09
CA LEU A 56 -21.41 1.45 0.08
C LEU A 56 -21.33 2.07 -1.33
N ALA A 57 -22.28 2.95 -1.68
CA ALA A 57 -22.25 3.69 -2.94
C ALA A 57 -21.00 4.59 -3.03
N GLY A 58 -20.70 5.36 -1.98
CA GLY A 58 -19.50 6.20 -1.93
C GLY A 58 -18.19 5.40 -2.03
N LEU A 59 -18.11 4.23 -1.37
CA LEU A 59 -16.96 3.34 -1.48
C LEU A 59 -16.77 2.79 -2.90
N ARG A 60 -17.87 2.44 -3.58
CA ARG A 60 -17.82 1.97 -4.98
C ARG A 60 -17.34 3.07 -5.92
N GLU A 61 -17.75 4.31 -5.71
CA GLU A 61 -17.31 5.46 -6.51
C GLU A 61 -15.84 5.82 -6.25
N ASN A 62 -15.39 5.64 -5.01
CA ASN A 62 -14.01 5.92 -4.61
C ASN A 62 -13.05 4.73 -4.84
N GLN A 63 -13.35 3.76 -5.71
CA GLN A 63 -12.41 2.66 -5.97
C GLN A 63 -11.10 3.15 -6.57
N PHE A 64 -10.00 2.78 -5.91
CA PHE A 64 -8.65 3.07 -6.38
C PHE A 64 -8.19 1.98 -7.35
N ASP A 65 -7.96 2.37 -8.60
CA ASP A 65 -7.55 1.45 -9.67
C ASP A 65 -6.05 1.55 -10.01
N GLY A 66 -5.29 2.31 -9.21
CA GLY A 66 -3.83 2.41 -9.33
C GLY A 66 -3.32 3.07 -10.61
N ARG A 67 -4.21 3.76 -11.37
CA ARG A 67 -3.79 4.47 -12.58
C ARG A 67 -2.92 5.67 -12.23
N ALA A 68 -1.93 5.96 -13.06
CA ALA A 68 -0.99 7.07 -12.86
C ALA A 68 -1.64 8.46 -12.85
N ASN A 69 -2.87 8.59 -13.37
CA ASN A 69 -3.63 9.85 -13.37
C ASN A 69 -4.51 10.03 -12.12
N LYS A 70 -4.55 9.07 -11.20
CA LYS A 70 -5.23 9.22 -9.92
C LYS A 70 -4.22 9.54 -8.83
N ASP A 71 -4.48 10.62 -8.11
CA ASP A 71 -3.70 10.96 -6.93
C ASP A 71 -4.10 10.06 -5.74
N PRO A 72 -3.14 9.36 -5.11
CA PRO A 72 -3.44 8.51 -3.96
C PRO A 72 -3.95 9.29 -2.74
N TRP A 73 -3.54 10.54 -2.58
CA TRP A 73 -3.93 11.38 -1.44
C TRP A 73 -5.39 11.85 -1.55
N ASP A 74 -5.82 12.24 -2.75
CA ASP A 74 -7.22 12.57 -3.03
C ASP A 74 -8.13 11.36 -2.77
N HIS A 75 -7.71 10.16 -3.20
CA HIS A 75 -8.45 8.92 -2.91
C HIS A 75 -8.61 8.67 -1.40
N LEU A 76 -7.54 8.83 -0.62
CA LEU A 76 -7.58 8.68 0.85
C LEU A 76 -8.44 9.75 1.52
N THR A 77 -8.46 10.97 0.97
CA THR A 77 -9.29 12.07 1.45
C THR A 77 -10.77 11.74 1.28
N HIS A 78 -11.18 11.36 0.07
CA HIS A 78 -12.55 10.92 -0.22
C HIS A 78 -12.96 9.68 0.57
N PHE A 79 -12.02 8.75 0.81
CA PHE A 79 -12.26 7.59 1.66
C PHE A 79 -12.57 8.00 3.10
N SER A 80 -11.76 8.90 3.66
CA SER A 80 -11.94 9.43 5.02
C SER A 80 -13.28 10.13 5.18
N GLU A 81 -13.69 10.95 4.20
CA GLU A 81 -15.01 11.59 4.16
C GLU A 81 -16.15 10.57 4.15
N THR A 82 -16.04 9.55 3.29
CA THR A 82 -17.04 8.47 3.18
C THR A 82 -17.17 7.71 4.50
N CYS A 83 -16.06 7.48 5.20
CA CYS A 83 -16.05 6.86 6.52
C CYS A 83 -16.82 7.68 7.56
N GLN A 84 -16.79 9.02 7.51
CA GLN A 84 -17.52 9.87 8.46
C GLN A 84 -19.04 9.76 8.32
N ILE A 85 -19.55 9.39 7.13
CA ILE A 85 -20.97 9.16 6.88
C ILE A 85 -21.47 7.92 7.64
N GLN A 86 -20.60 6.92 7.82
CA GLN A 86 -20.90 5.73 8.60
C GLN A 86 -20.89 6.06 10.09
N LYS A 87 -22.08 6.25 10.66
CA LYS A 87 -22.26 6.31 12.12
C LYS A 87 -22.23 4.89 12.69
N VAL A 88 -21.29 4.62 13.58
CA VAL A 88 -21.15 3.36 14.32
C VAL A 88 -21.37 3.60 15.80
N SER A 89 -21.57 2.52 16.57
CA SER A 89 -21.70 2.60 18.02
C SER A 89 -20.39 3.07 18.66
N GLU A 90 -20.50 3.71 19.82
CA GLU A 90 -19.41 4.37 20.55
C GLU A 90 -18.26 3.44 20.96
N HIS A 91 -18.49 2.12 20.97
CA HIS A 91 -17.46 1.12 21.25
C HIS A 91 -16.54 0.80 20.06
N VAL A 92 -16.84 1.33 18.86
CA VAL A 92 -16.05 1.12 17.64
C VAL A 92 -15.13 2.31 17.43
N THR A 93 -13.83 2.07 17.31
CA THR A 93 -12.87 3.13 17.00
C THR A 93 -12.94 3.54 15.53
N GLU A 94 -12.53 4.77 15.21
CA GLU A 94 -12.45 5.24 13.83
C GLU A 94 -11.55 4.37 12.96
N ASP A 95 -10.46 3.85 13.51
CA ASP A 95 -9.54 2.97 12.77
C ASP A 95 -10.18 1.61 12.48
N GLN A 96 -10.91 1.03 13.43
CA GLN A 96 -11.68 -0.18 13.19
C GLN A 96 -12.75 0.03 12.11
N LYS A 97 -13.43 1.18 12.13
CA LYS A 97 -14.39 1.56 11.10
C LYS A 97 -13.73 1.67 9.74
N ARG A 98 -12.61 2.41 9.64
CA ARG A 98 -11.85 2.57 8.41
C ARG A 98 -11.37 1.22 7.87
N LEU A 99 -10.77 0.39 8.70
CA LEU A 99 -10.28 -0.92 8.26
C LEU A 99 -11.41 -1.86 7.82
N ARG A 100 -12.64 -1.72 8.36
CA ARG A 100 -13.81 -2.47 7.90
C ARG A 100 -14.37 -1.96 6.57
N LEU A 101 -14.24 -0.66 6.30
CA LEU A 101 -14.74 0.00 5.07
C LEU A 101 -13.71 0.05 3.94
N PHE A 102 -12.43 -0.23 4.22
CA PHE A 102 -11.36 -0.23 3.22
C PHE A 102 -11.49 -1.49 2.34
N VAL A 103 -11.81 -1.29 1.05
CA VAL A 103 -12.03 -2.34 0.05
C VAL A 103 -11.08 -2.15 -1.13
#